data_AF-A0A9E0QYV9-F1
#
_entry.id   AF-A0A9E0QYV9-F1
#
_cell.length_a   1.000
_cell.length_b   1.000
_cell.length_c   1.000
_cell.angle_alpha   90.00
_cell.angle_beta   90.00
_cell.angle_gamma   90.00
#
_symmetry.space_group_name_H-M   'P 1'
#
loop_
_entity.id
_entity.type
_entity.pdbx_description
1 polymer ?
#
loop_
_entity_poly.entity_id
_entity_poly.type
_entity_poly.pdbx_seq_one_letter_code
_entity_poly.pdbx_strand_id
1 'polypeptide(L)'
;MTLNAALRLLAGSVILISLALGTYMNPAWYYLTGFVGLNLLQSGFTKWCPAISFFRTLKLKEQSCDRGMSIHQGVHIIAGAGVLLTVAAFMFFAAPQWILYLTAVFGASLLQSAFTGWCPAFTIAGLIGFKKAA
;
A
#
# COMPACT_ATOMS: atom_id res chain seq x y z
N MET A 1 18.23 -1.22 3.67
CA MET A 1 16.77 -1.20 3.42
C MET A 1 16.30 -2.64 3.33
N THR A 2 15.25 -3.01 4.07
CA THR A 2 14.64 -4.34 3.98
C THR A 2 13.72 -4.40 2.77
N LEU A 3 13.52 -5.58 2.18
CA LEU A 3 12.66 -5.75 1.00
C LEU A 3 11.23 -5.22 1.23
N ASN A 4 10.68 -5.47 2.42
CA ASN A 4 9.34 -4.99 2.81
C ASN A 4 9.26 -3.47 2.97
N ALA A 5 10.37 -2.80 3.35
CA ALA A 5 10.42 -1.34 3.40
C ALA A 5 10.49 -0.75 1.99
N ALA A 6 11.31 -1.34 1.11
CA ALA A 6 11.40 -0.92 -0.29
C ALA A 6 10.06 -1.08 -1.02
N LEU A 7 9.30 -2.15 -0.74
CA LEU A 7 7.98 -2.35 -1.33
C LEU A 7 6.96 -1.29 -0.89
N ARG A 8 6.92 -0.98 0.41
CA ARG A 8 6.05 0.08 0.94
C ARG A 8 6.44 1.47 0.45
N LEU A 9 7.75 1.72 0.31
CA LEU A 9 8.28 2.94 -0.27
C LEU A 9 7.82 3.11 -1.72
N LEU A 10 8.01 2.06 -2.54
CA LEU A 10 7.64 2.06 -3.95
C LEU A 10 6.12 2.22 -4.12
N ALA A 11 5.33 1.44 -3.37
CA ALA A 11 3.88 1.54 -3.47
C ALA A 11 3.36 2.92 -3.06
N GLY A 12 3.85 3.46 -1.94
CA GLY A 12 3.47 4.80 -1.46
C GLY A 12 3.88 5.91 -2.44
N SER A 13 5.09 5.86 -3.00
CA SER A 13 5.55 6.87 -3.95
C SER A 13 4.77 6.83 -5.26
N VAL A 14 4.52 5.63 -5.81
CA VAL A 14 3.75 5.49 -7.05
C VAL A 14 2.31 5.93 -6.85
N ILE A 15 1.67 5.61 -5.72
CA ILE A 15 0.31 6.08 -5.42
C ILE A 15 0.26 7.60 -5.37
N LEU A 16 1.17 8.26 -4.64
CA LEU A 16 1.17 9.72 -4.50
C LEU A 16 1.47 10.44 -5.82
N ILE A 17 2.45 9.96 -6.58
CA ILE A 17 2.80 10.53 -7.89
C ILE A 17 1.65 10.35 -8.87
N SER A 18 1.06 9.15 -8.95
CA SER A 18 -0.06 8.85 -9.85
C SER A 18 -1.31 9.63 -9.47
N LEU A 19 -1.56 9.82 -8.16
CA LEU A 19 -2.65 10.66 -7.68
C LEU A 19 -2.46 12.13 -8.09
N ALA A 20 -1.26 12.68 -7.90
CA ALA A 20 -0.95 14.05 -8.30
C ALA A 20 -1.08 14.25 -9.82
N LEU A 21 -0.57 13.30 -10.62
CA LEU A 21 -0.77 13.36 -12.08
C LEU A 21 -2.24 13.18 -12.47
N GLY A 22 -3.00 12.39 -11.72
CA GLY A 22 -4.45 12.23 -11.88
C GLY A 22 -5.22 13.53 -11.67
N THR A 23 -4.81 14.33 -10.68
CA THR A 23 -5.44 15.62 -10.36
C THR A 23 -5.01 16.76 -11.27
N TYR A 24 -3.73 16.79 -11.68
CA TYR A 24 -3.17 17.93 -12.41
C TYR A 24 -3.06 17.72 -13.93
N MET A 25 -2.94 16.48 -14.42
CA MET A 25 -2.67 16.20 -15.82
C MET A 25 -3.82 15.45 -16.50
N ASN A 26 -4.11 14.23 -16.08
CA ASN A 26 -5.13 13.40 -16.72
C ASN A 26 -5.70 12.35 -15.75
N PRO A 27 -7.03 12.20 -15.62
CA PRO A 27 -7.65 11.18 -14.77
C PRO A 27 -7.27 9.73 -15.12
N ALA A 28 -6.72 9.45 -16.31
CA ALA A 28 -6.20 8.12 -16.66
C ALA A 28 -5.11 7.62 -15.69
N TRP A 29 -4.39 8.51 -15.01
CA TRP A 29 -3.39 8.12 -14.00
C TRP A 29 -4.00 7.43 -12.76
N TYR A 30 -5.30 7.59 -12.50
CA TYR A 30 -5.98 6.86 -11.43
C TYR A 30 -6.07 5.35 -11.71
N TYR A 31 -6.04 4.90 -12.97
CA TYR A 31 -5.93 3.47 -13.30
C TYR A 31 -4.61 2.89 -12.80
N LEU A 32 -3.51 3.65 -12.86
CA LEU A 32 -2.23 3.23 -12.31
C LEU A 32 -2.29 3.13 -10.78
N THR A 33 -2.92 4.10 -10.12
CA THR A 33 -3.19 4.05 -8.68
C THR A 33 -4.02 2.83 -8.29
N GLY A 34 -5.08 2.53 -9.05
CA GLY A 34 -5.92 1.35 -8.86
C GLY A 34 -5.15 0.05 -9.09
N PHE A 35 -4.31 -0.03 -10.12
CA PHE A 35 -3.46 -1.19 -10.39
C PHE A 35 -2.51 -1.46 -9.22
N VAL A 36 -1.83 -0.45 -8.71
CA VAL A 36 -0.96 -0.60 -7.53
C VAL A 36 -1.77 -1.01 -6.30
N GLY A 37 -2.95 -0.42 -6.09
CA GLY A 37 -3.91 -0.81 -5.05
C GLY A 37 -4.32 -2.28 -5.11
N LEU A 38 -4.57 -2.81 -6.31
CA LEU A 38 -4.90 -4.22 -6.54
C LEU A 38 -3.72 -5.14 -6.24
N ASN A 39 -2.50 -4.76 -6.63
CA ASN A 39 -1.29 -5.53 -6.32
C ASN A 39 -0.99 -5.55 -4.82
N LEU A 40 -1.27 -4.46 -4.10
CA LEU A 40 -1.19 -4.39 -2.63
C LEU A 40 -2.20 -5.33 -1.98
N LEU A 41 -3.45 -5.29 -2.45
CA LEU A 41 -4.53 -6.15 -1.96
C LEU A 41 -4.20 -7.63 -2.21
N GLN A 42 -3.78 -7.98 -3.43
CA GLN A 42 -3.36 -9.33 -3.79
C GLN A 42 -2.22 -9.82 -2.90
N SER A 43 -1.16 -9.02 -2.71
CA SER A 43 -0.05 -9.34 -1.81
C SER A 43 -0.51 -9.64 -0.38
N GLY A 44 -1.50 -8.88 0.10
CA GLY A 44 -2.13 -9.09 1.41
C GLY A 44 -2.87 -10.44 1.52
N PHE A 45 -3.55 -10.88 0.48
CA PHE A 45 -4.29 -12.15 0.54
C PHE A 45 -3.41 -13.38 0.22
N THR A 46 -2.55 -13.30 -0.80
CA THR A 46 -1.81 -14.46 -1.32
C THR A 46 -0.38 -14.58 -0.81
N LYS A 47 0.14 -13.58 -0.07
CA LYS A 47 1.56 -13.45 0.30
C LYS A 47 2.52 -13.43 -0.89
N TRP A 48 2.00 -13.29 -2.11
CA TRP A 48 2.77 -13.27 -3.34
C TRP A 48 2.55 -11.93 -4.03
N CYS A 49 3.64 -11.18 -4.23
CA CYS A 49 3.61 -9.89 -4.91
C CYS A 49 4.63 -9.89 -6.06
N PRO A 50 4.23 -9.55 -7.30
CA PRO A 50 5.17 -9.43 -8.43
C PRO A 50 6.32 -8.47 -8.13
N ALA A 51 6.07 -7.40 -7.37
CA ALA A 51 7.08 -6.43 -6.97
C ALA A 51 8.18 -7.07 -6.10
N ILE A 52 7.84 -8.05 -5.25
CA ILE A 52 8.83 -8.80 -4.46
C ILE A 52 9.73 -9.62 -5.38
N SER A 53 9.15 -10.27 -6.38
CA SER A 53 9.91 -11.03 -7.37
C SER A 53 10.89 -10.12 -8.13
N PHE A 54 10.45 -8.90 -8.50
CA PHE A 54 11.32 -7.92 -9.15
C PHE A 54 12.47 -7.45 -8.25
N PHE A 55 12.20 -7.14 -6.98
CA PHE A 55 13.25 -6.75 -6.02
C PHE A 55 14.19 -7.91 -5.64
N ARG A 56 13.71 -9.16 -5.70
CA ARG A 56 14.54 -10.35 -5.51
C ARG A 56 15.54 -10.51 -6.66
N THR A 57 15.14 -10.17 -7.89
CA THR A 57 16.07 -10.08 -9.04
C THR A 57 17.15 -9.01 -8.83
N LEU A 58 16.81 -7.92 -8.12
CA LEU A 58 17.75 -6.85 -7.75
C LEU A 58 18.65 -7.19 -6.52
N LYS A 59 18.67 -8.46 -6.06
CA LYS A 59 19.52 -8.98 -4.96
C LYS A 59 19.41 -8.20 -3.63
N LEU A 60 18.29 -7.54 -3.36
CA LEU A 60 18.07 -6.93 -2.05
C LEU A 60 17.88 -8.03 -1.00
N LYS A 61 18.60 -7.93 0.13
CA LYS A 61 18.52 -8.89 1.24
C LYS A 61 17.09 -8.95 1.77
N GLU A 62 16.43 -10.09 1.54
CA GLU A 62 15.13 -10.42 2.14
C GLU A 62 15.36 -10.70 3.63
N GLN A 63 14.64 -10.01 4.50
CA GLN A 63 14.55 -10.45 5.89
C GLN A 63 13.42 -11.48 5.94
N SER A 64 13.77 -12.73 6.22
CA SER A 64 12.79 -13.81 6.43
C SER A 64 11.89 -13.42 7.60
N CYS A 65 10.57 -13.38 7.39
CA CYS A 65 9.65 -13.36 8.51
C CYS A 65 8.55 -14.40 8.29
N ASP A 66 8.76 -15.48 9.04
CA ASP A 66 7.88 -16.43 9.72
C ASP A 66 6.39 -16.62 9.33
N ARG A 67 5.97 -17.90 9.42
CA ARG A 67 4.67 -18.48 9.08
C ARG A 67 3.57 -18.12 10.09
N GLY A 68 3.21 -16.84 10.20
CA GLY A 68 2.01 -16.36 10.91
C GLY A 68 1.12 -15.47 10.05
N MET A 69 -0.16 -15.32 10.38
CA MET A 69 -1.02 -14.26 9.80
C MET A 69 -0.53 -12.92 10.38
N SER A 70 0.45 -12.31 9.70
CA SER A 70 1.24 -11.18 10.21
C SER A 70 0.47 -9.86 10.15
N ILE A 71 0.70 -8.97 11.11
CA ILE A 71 0.17 -7.60 11.13
C ILE A 71 0.56 -6.81 9.86
N HIS A 72 1.69 -7.16 9.23
CA HIS A 72 2.08 -6.61 7.93
C HIS A 72 1.11 -6.99 6.79
N GLN A 73 0.41 -8.11 6.90
CA GLN A 73 -0.54 -8.57 5.92
C GLN A 73 -1.84 -7.74 5.99
N GLY A 74 -2.27 -7.40 7.21
CA GLY A 74 -3.42 -6.52 7.45
C GLY A 74 -3.23 -5.11 6.89
N VAL A 75 -2.04 -4.50 7.03
CA VAL A 75 -1.82 -3.13 6.52
C VAL A 75 -1.90 -3.04 5.00
N HIS A 76 -1.45 -4.06 4.28
CA HIS A 76 -1.54 -4.09 2.81
C HIS A 76 -2.98 -4.31 2.34
N ILE A 77 -3.77 -5.12 3.06
CA ILE A 77 -5.20 -5.31 2.78
C ILE A 77 -5.96 -4.01 3.05
N ILE A 78 -5.76 -3.38 4.21
CA ILE A 78 -6.45 -2.13 4.58
C ILE A 78 -6.09 -1.00 3.61
N ALA A 79 -4.80 -0.80 3.34
CA ALA A 79 -4.35 0.24 2.42
C ALA A 79 -4.79 -0.05 0.98
N GLY A 80 -4.65 -1.30 0.51
CA GLY A 80 -5.05 -1.71 -0.84
C GLY A 80 -6.56 -1.59 -1.06
N ALA A 81 -7.37 -2.06 -0.12
CA ALA A 81 -8.83 -1.93 -0.17
C ALA A 81 -9.28 -0.47 -0.06
N GLY A 82 -8.67 0.32 0.83
CA GLY A 82 -8.93 1.74 0.97
C GLY A 82 -8.67 2.50 -0.33
N VAL A 83 -7.49 2.32 -0.93
CA VAL A 83 -7.12 2.94 -2.21
C VAL A 83 -8.05 2.50 -3.35
N LEU A 84 -8.38 1.21 -3.44
CA LEU A 84 -9.28 0.72 -4.48
C LEU A 84 -10.70 1.26 -4.32
N LEU A 85 -11.25 1.26 -3.10
CA LEU A 85 -12.59 1.78 -2.83
C LEU A 85 -12.67 3.27 -3.15
N THR A 86 -11.69 4.07 -2.74
CA THR A 86 -11.70 5.52 -2.97
C THR A 86 -11.55 5.87 -4.44
N VAL A 87 -10.64 5.20 -5.16
CA VAL A 87 -10.44 5.42 -6.60
C VAL A 87 -11.64 4.91 -7.40
N ALA A 88 -12.18 3.74 -7.07
CA ALA A 88 -13.37 3.22 -7.76
C ALA A 88 -14.59 4.09 -7.51
N ALA A 89 -14.78 4.60 -6.29
CA ALA A 89 -15.84 5.55 -5.97
C ALA A 89 -15.72 6.83 -6.81
N PHE A 90 -14.51 7.39 -6.96
CA PHE A 90 -14.29 8.57 -7.79
C PHE A 90 -14.55 8.30 -9.28
N MET A 91 -14.04 7.18 -9.82
CA MET A 91 -14.10 6.89 -11.26
C MET A 91 -15.45 6.35 -11.74
N PHE A 92 -16.10 5.46 -10.97
CA PHE A 92 -17.32 4.77 -11.40
C PHE A 92 -18.59 5.36 -10.81
N PHE A 93 -18.51 5.99 -9.63
CA PHE A 93 -19.68 6.52 -8.93
C PHE A 93 -19.73 8.05 -8.92
N ALA A 94 -18.87 8.71 -9.71
CA ALA A 94 -18.75 10.17 -9.78
C ALA A 94 -18.65 10.82 -8.39
N ALA A 95 -18.02 10.13 -7.44
CA ALA A 95 -17.87 10.62 -6.09
C ALA A 95 -17.10 11.94 -6.09
N PRO A 96 -17.40 12.85 -5.16
CA PRO A 96 -16.71 14.13 -5.07
C PRO A 96 -15.20 13.95 -4.82
N GLN A 97 -14.41 14.87 -5.39
CA GLN A 97 -12.94 14.81 -5.40
C GLN A 97 -12.29 14.70 -4.01
N TRP A 98 -12.98 15.10 -2.93
CA TRP A 98 -12.44 15.03 -1.57
C TRP A 98 -12.10 13.61 -1.13
N ILE A 99 -12.73 12.59 -1.74
CA ILE A 99 -12.44 11.18 -1.41
C ILE A 99 -11.00 10.79 -1.77
N LEU A 100 -10.38 11.51 -2.72
CA LEU A 100 -9.00 11.28 -3.13
C LEU A 100 -7.99 11.74 -2.06
N TYR A 101 -8.37 12.62 -1.13
CA TYR A 101 -7.54 12.95 0.02
C TYR A 101 -7.30 11.73 0.91
N LEU A 102 -8.27 10.82 1.01
CA LEU A 102 -8.06 9.55 1.73
C LEU A 102 -7.01 8.69 1.05
N THR A 103 -7.04 8.63 -0.29
CA THR A 103 -6.00 7.95 -1.09
C THR A 103 -4.62 8.56 -0.83
N ALA A 104 -4.53 9.88 -0.75
CA ALA A 104 -3.29 10.59 -0.41
C ALA A 104 -2.81 10.23 1.01
N VAL A 105 -3.72 10.15 1.99
CA VAL A 105 -3.41 9.75 3.37
C VAL A 105 -2.88 8.31 3.42
N PHE A 106 -3.50 7.38 2.71
CA PHE A 106 -3.01 6.00 2.62
C PHE A 106 -1.63 5.93 1.95
N GLY A 107 -1.43 6.66 0.85
CA GLY A 107 -0.14 6.74 0.15
C GLY A 107 0.98 7.33 1.02
N ALA A 108 0.71 8.44 1.70
CA ALA A 108 1.64 9.09 2.64
C ALA A 108 1.96 8.19 3.84
N SER A 109 0.95 7.48 4.37
CA SER A 109 1.15 6.52 5.46
C SER A 109 2.07 5.37 5.06
N LEU A 110 1.90 4.81 3.86
CA LEU A 110 2.79 3.77 3.32
C LEU A 110 4.21 4.30 3.15
N LEU A 111 4.36 5.50 2.58
CA LEU A 111 5.66 6.12 2.34
C LEU A 111 6.40 6.42 3.65
N GLN A 112 5.72 7.02 4.64
CA GLN A 112 6.29 7.29 5.96
C GLN A 112 6.74 6.00 6.65
N SER A 113 5.92 4.93 6.59
CA SER A 113 6.24 3.64 7.21
C SER A 113 7.52 2.99 6.68
N ALA A 114 7.94 3.35 5.46
CA ALA A 114 9.17 2.85 4.86
C ALA A 114 10.43 3.51 5.43
N PHE A 115 10.33 4.78 5.86
CA PHE A 115 11.45 5.53 6.44
C PHE A 115 11.50 5.44 7.96
N THR A 116 10.36 5.60 8.63
CA THR A 116 10.31 5.65 10.10
C THR A 116 10.27 4.26 10.72
N GLY A 117 9.91 3.22 9.95
CA GLY A 117 9.58 1.90 10.50
C GLY A 117 8.34 1.90 11.40
N TRP A 118 7.71 3.06 11.61
CA TRP A 118 6.58 3.29 12.50
C TRP A 118 5.35 3.63 11.65
N CYS A 119 4.42 2.68 11.53
CA CYS A 119 3.13 2.92 10.88
C CYS A 119 2.07 3.05 11.98
N PRO A 120 1.22 4.10 12.00
CA PRO A 120 0.09 4.19 12.93
C PRO A 120 -0.91 3.02 12.78
N ALA A 121 -0.92 2.35 11.62
CA ALA A 121 -1.65 1.11 11.43
C ALA A 121 -1.13 -0.05 12.31
N PHE A 122 0.16 -0.10 12.67
CA PHE A 122 0.70 -1.13 13.55
C PHE A 122 0.25 -0.96 15.01
N THR A 123 0.12 0.27 15.49
CA THR A 123 -0.39 0.54 16.84
C THR A 123 -1.88 0.21 16.94
N ILE A 124 -2.67 0.52 15.90
CA ILE A 124 -4.10 0.17 15.84
C ILE A 124 -4.31 -1.35 15.72
N ALA A 125 -3.52 -2.05 14.90
CA ALA A 125 -3.62 -3.52 14.79
C ALA A 125 -3.27 -4.25 16.10
N GLY A 126 -2.36 -3.68 16.91
CA GLY A 126 -2.09 -4.16 18.26
C GLY A 126 -3.29 -3.99 19.21
N LEU A 127 -4.09 -2.92 19.02
CA LEU A 127 -5.34 -2.69 19.75
C LEU A 127 -6.47 -3.66 19.34
N ILE A 128 -6.45 -4.14 18.10
CA ILE A 128 -7.43 -5.12 17.57
C ILE A 128 -7.02 -6.58 17.95
N GLY A 129 -5.99 -6.76 18.78
CA GLY A 129 -5.63 -8.07 19.34
C GLY A 129 -4.75 -8.95 18.45
N PHE A 130 -4.19 -8.41 17.36
CA PHE A 130 -3.19 -9.14 16.60
C PHE A 130 -1.87 -9.18 17.36
N LYS A 131 -1.39 -10.39 17.69
CA LYS A 131 -0.06 -10.61 18.28
C LYS A 131 1.02 -10.19 17.28
N LYS A 132 2.03 -9.43 17.76
CA LYS A 132 3.30 -9.28 17.03
C LYS A 132 3.89 -10.67 16.82
N ALA A 133 4.14 -11.06 15.57
CA ALA A 133 5.02 -12.18 15.28
C ALA A 133 6.41 -11.82 15.85
N ALA A 134 6.96 -12.72 16.67
CA ALA A 134 8.28 -12.58 17.28
C ALA A 134 9.38 -12.69 16.22
#